data_AF-A0A1J3J4Q7-F1
#
_entry.id   AF-A0A1J3J4Q7-F1
#
_cell.length_a   1.000
_cell.length_b   1.000
_cell.length_c   1.000
_cell.angle_alpha   90.00
_cell.angle_beta   90.00
_cell.angle_gamma   90.00
#
_symmetry.space_group_name_H-M   'P 1'
#
loop_
_entity.id
_entity.type
_entity.pdbx_description
1 polymer ?
#
loop_
_entity_poly.entity_id
_entity_poly.type
_entity_poly.pdbx_seq_one_letter_code
_entity_poly.pdbx_strand_id
1 'polypeptide(L)'
;MLDDVDDRLLLNALVGQTLWFGSGSRVIVITKDLHLLRSHGIDRVYEVSFPSEDQALEMFCQSAFRRKSPNDGFLELAVEVSKLAGNLPLGLNLLGSSLQGRNKEDWVDMLPELRTGLNGDIEKTLRFSFDRLKETHKKIFLHIACLFNGTKVDNLKWLLADSDFDVNIALRVLVEKSLICITR
;
A
#
# COMPACT_ATOMS: atom_id res chain seq x y z
N MET A 1 -7.64 13.25 16.39
CA MET A 1 -7.16 12.46 15.24
C MET A 1 -7.47 11.01 15.56
N LEU A 2 -8.10 10.29 14.64
CA LEU A 2 -8.42 8.88 14.76
C LEU A 2 -7.58 8.13 13.73
N ASP A 3 -6.75 7.21 14.18
CA ASP A 3 -5.80 6.48 13.34
C ASP A 3 -6.20 5.00 13.22
N ASP A 4 -5.87 4.40 12.09
CA ASP A 4 -6.15 3.01 11.69
C ASP A 4 -7.59 2.52 12.00
N VAL A 5 -8.60 3.36 11.70
CA VAL A 5 -10.00 3.03 11.98
C VAL A 5 -10.53 2.03 10.96
N ASP A 6 -10.97 0.86 11.42
CA ASP A 6 -11.50 -0.20 10.55
C ASP A 6 -12.87 -0.76 11.00
N ASP A 7 -13.42 -0.22 12.09
CA ASP A 7 -14.71 -0.60 12.65
C ASP A 7 -15.68 0.59 12.63
N ARG A 8 -16.88 0.35 12.07
CA ARG A 8 -17.98 1.32 12.01
C ARG A 8 -18.56 1.63 13.37
N LEU A 9 -18.65 0.68 14.28
CA LEU A 9 -19.10 0.91 15.66
C LEU A 9 -18.15 1.84 16.39
N LEU A 10 -16.83 1.63 16.22
CA LEU A 10 -15.81 2.52 16.77
C LEU A 10 -15.95 3.94 16.20
N LEU A 11 -16.10 4.06 14.87
CA LEU A 11 -16.26 5.36 14.23
C LEU A 11 -17.54 6.08 14.70
N ASN A 12 -18.66 5.36 14.83
CA ASN A 12 -19.91 5.88 15.40
C ASN A 12 -19.76 6.31 16.85
N ALA A 13 -19.04 5.55 17.67
CA ALA A 13 -18.84 5.87 19.08
C ALA A 13 -17.95 7.11 19.27
N LEU A 14 -17.04 7.39 18.34
CA LEU A 14 -16.09 8.51 18.43
C LEU A 14 -16.52 9.75 17.65
N VAL A 15 -17.31 9.57 16.59
CA VAL A 15 -17.73 10.62 15.64
C VAL A 15 -19.25 10.50 15.41
N GLY A 16 -20.01 10.31 16.50
CA GLY A 16 -21.43 9.98 16.45
C GLY A 16 -22.32 11.11 15.95
N GLN A 17 -22.06 12.37 16.32
CA GLN A 17 -22.74 13.54 15.78
C GLN A 17 -21.81 14.76 15.75
N THR A 18 -21.94 15.60 14.72
CA THR A 18 -21.18 16.87 14.56
C THR A 18 -21.37 17.85 15.73
N LEU A 19 -22.43 17.67 16.53
CA LEU A 19 -22.77 18.46 17.72
C LEU A 19 -21.85 18.20 18.93
N TRP A 20 -21.08 17.10 18.93
CA TRP A 20 -20.17 16.78 20.04
C TRP A 20 -18.94 17.70 20.07
N PHE A 21 -18.67 18.38 18.97
CA PHE A 21 -17.50 19.24 18.82
C PHE A 21 -17.94 20.70 18.67
N GLY A 22 -17.23 21.61 19.33
CA GLY A 22 -17.49 23.04 19.22
C GLY A 22 -17.18 23.58 17.82
N SER A 23 -17.68 24.78 17.52
CA SER A 23 -17.39 25.47 16.25
C SER A 23 -15.88 25.58 15.98
N GLY A 24 -15.47 25.34 14.73
CA GLY A 24 -14.07 25.38 14.31
C GLY A 24 -13.28 24.07 14.54
N SER A 25 -13.85 23.09 15.25
CA SER A 25 -13.21 21.79 15.47
C SER A 25 -12.99 21.03 14.16
N ARG A 26 -11.90 20.25 14.09
CA ARG A 26 -11.57 19.39 12.95
C ARG A 26 -11.23 17.99 13.44
N VAL A 27 -11.89 16.99 12.89
CA VAL A 27 -11.59 15.58 13.13
C VAL A 27 -10.94 15.01 11.86
N ILE A 28 -9.78 14.38 12.01
CA ILE A 28 -9.11 13.66 10.94
C ILE A 28 -9.25 12.18 11.26
N VAL A 29 -9.76 11.41 10.30
CA VAL A 29 -9.91 9.95 10.35
C VAL A 29 -8.99 9.37 9.30
N ILE A 30 -8.11 8.45 9.71
CA ILE A 30 -7.21 7.72 8.82
C ILE A 30 -7.70 6.27 8.76
N THR A 31 -7.90 5.78 7.54
CA THR A 31 -8.36 4.42 7.28
C THR A 31 -7.91 3.96 5.90
N LYS A 32 -7.87 2.65 5.71
CA LYS A 32 -7.65 1.98 4.41
C LYS A 32 -8.98 1.62 3.72
N ASP A 33 -10.11 1.89 4.37
CA ASP A 33 -11.46 1.54 3.92
C ASP A 33 -12.26 2.79 3.51
N LEU A 34 -12.35 3.03 2.21
CA LEU A 34 -13.12 4.15 1.67
C LEU A 34 -14.63 3.97 1.88
N HIS A 35 -15.12 2.73 1.90
CA HIS A 35 -16.53 2.43 2.11
C HIS A 35 -16.95 2.82 3.53
N LEU A 36 -16.09 2.59 4.53
CA LEU A 36 -16.31 3.01 5.91
C LEU A 36 -16.59 4.51 6.01
N LEU A 37 -15.74 5.35 5.40
CA LEU A 37 -15.89 6.81 5.40
C LEU A 37 -17.21 7.23 4.74
N ARG A 38 -17.52 6.69 3.56
CA ARG A 38 -18.76 7.01 2.82
C ARG A 38 -20.01 6.58 3.58
N SER A 39 -20.00 5.39 4.17
CA SER A 39 -21.12 4.88 4.96
C SER A 39 -21.41 5.71 6.22
N HIS A 40 -20.40 6.45 6.69
CA HIS A 40 -20.50 7.39 7.82
C HIS A 40 -20.88 8.81 7.39
N GLY A 41 -21.04 9.08 6.08
CA GLY A 41 -21.33 10.41 5.54
C GLY A 41 -20.14 11.37 5.55
N ILE A 42 -18.91 10.85 5.56
CA ILE A 42 -17.69 11.66 5.44
C ILE A 42 -17.38 11.87 3.96
N ASP A 43 -17.72 13.06 3.45
CA ASP A 43 -17.54 13.39 2.02
C ASP A 43 -16.17 14.03 1.70
N ARG A 44 -15.51 14.62 2.69
CA ARG A 44 -14.18 15.25 2.52
C ARG A 44 -13.07 14.22 2.70
N VAL A 45 -12.79 13.48 1.63
CA VAL A 45 -11.76 12.44 1.61
C VAL A 45 -10.51 12.94 0.89
N TYR A 46 -9.35 12.71 1.50
CA TYR A 46 -8.04 12.88 0.86
C TYR A 46 -7.40 11.51 0.66
N GLU A 47 -7.23 11.11 -0.59
CA GLU A 47 -6.54 9.87 -0.95
C GLU A 47 -5.04 10.11 -0.96
N VAL A 48 -4.30 9.43 -0.08
CA VAL A 48 -2.84 9.58 0.01
C VAL A 48 -2.21 8.89 -1.19
N SER A 49 -1.54 9.67 -2.04
CA SER A 49 -0.78 9.15 -3.18
C SER A 49 0.59 8.62 -2.76
N PHE A 50 1.14 7.72 -3.56
CA PHE A 50 2.54 7.30 -3.41
C PHE A 50 3.50 8.47 -3.66
N PRO A 51 4.68 8.49 -3.01
CA PRO A 51 5.76 9.39 -3.39
C PRO A 51 6.16 9.22 -4.86
N SER A 52 6.68 10.30 -5.45
CA SER A 52 7.39 10.24 -6.73
C SER A 52 8.65 9.36 -6.61
N GLU A 53 9.20 8.91 -7.74
CA GLU A 53 10.42 8.08 -7.74
C GLU A 53 11.60 8.78 -7.03
N ASP A 54 11.76 10.09 -7.23
CA ASP A 54 12.78 10.89 -6.55
C ASP A 54 12.57 10.94 -5.04
N GLN A 55 11.32 11.13 -4.60
CA GLN A 55 10.96 11.09 -3.18
C GLN A 55 11.14 9.69 -2.59
N ALA A 56 10.80 8.64 -3.34
CA ALA A 56 10.97 7.26 -2.92
C ALA A 56 12.45 6.93 -2.71
N LEU A 57 13.32 7.34 -3.64
CA LEU A 57 14.76 7.22 -3.49
C LEU A 57 15.27 8.00 -2.28
N GLU A 58 14.82 9.24 -2.07
CA GLU A 58 15.18 10.03 -0.89
C GLU A 58 14.78 9.31 0.41
N MET A 59 13.56 8.79 0.49
CA MET A 59 13.06 8.05 1.66
C MET A 59 13.87 6.79 1.93
N PHE A 60 14.18 6.01 0.89
CA PHE A 60 15.07 4.86 1.00
C PHE A 60 16.45 5.27 1.53
N CYS A 61 17.04 6.33 0.97
CA CYS A 61 18.34 6.81 1.40
C CYS A 61 18.34 7.30 2.86
N GLN A 62 17.26 7.96 3.30
CA GLN A 62 17.11 8.39 4.69
C GLN A 62 17.10 7.18 5.63
N SER A 63 16.47 6.08 5.23
CA SER A 63 16.46 4.84 6.00
C SER A 63 17.83 4.14 5.99
N ALA A 64 18.44 3.94 4.83
CA ALA A 64 19.70 3.20 4.66
C ALA A 64 20.93 3.96 5.15
N PHE A 65 21.06 5.23 4.76
CA PHE A 65 22.28 6.05 4.94
C PHE A 65 22.12 7.18 5.97
N ARG A 66 20.92 7.38 6.54
CA ARG A 66 20.57 8.51 7.43
C ARG A 66 20.76 9.89 6.79
N ARG A 67 20.60 9.98 5.47
CA ARG A 67 20.74 11.19 4.65
C ARG A 67 19.85 11.10 3.41
N LYS A 68 19.66 12.22 2.71
CA LYS A 68 18.75 12.30 1.54
C LYS A 68 19.30 11.68 0.26
N SER A 69 20.58 11.32 0.22
CA SER A 69 21.27 10.80 -0.96
C SER A 69 22.15 9.60 -0.61
N PRO A 70 22.45 8.69 -1.55
CA PRO A 70 23.32 7.56 -1.27
C PRO A 70 24.76 8.01 -1.00
N ASN A 71 25.55 7.14 -0.35
CA ASN A 71 27.00 7.32 -0.26
C ASN A 71 27.66 7.12 -1.63
N ASP A 72 28.87 7.64 -1.81
CA ASP A 72 29.63 7.49 -3.05
C ASP A 72 29.77 6.01 -3.43
N GLY A 73 29.47 5.69 -4.69
CA GLY A 73 29.50 4.33 -5.21
C GLY A 73 28.26 3.46 -4.92
N PHE A 74 27.26 3.96 -4.18
CA PHE A 74 26.00 3.24 -3.90
C PHE A 74 24.82 3.65 -4.78
N LEU A 75 24.96 4.66 -5.64
CA LEU A 75 23.82 5.24 -6.37
C LEU A 75 23.01 4.21 -7.16
N GLU A 76 23.67 3.39 -7.98
CA GLU A 76 23.00 2.37 -8.81
C GLU A 76 22.26 1.34 -7.93
N LEU A 77 22.89 0.87 -6.86
CA LEU A 77 22.28 -0.08 -5.92
C LEU A 77 21.10 0.54 -5.17
N ALA A 78 21.22 1.80 -4.74
CA ALA A 78 20.15 2.50 -4.04
C ALA A 78 18.93 2.70 -4.95
N VAL A 79 19.16 3.09 -6.21
CA VAL A 79 18.10 3.19 -7.22
C VAL A 79 17.46 1.83 -7.46
N GLU A 80 18.25 0.77 -7.62
CA GLU A 80 17.70 -0.57 -7.85
C GLU A 80 16.84 -1.05 -6.68
N VAL A 81 17.36 -1.00 -5.45
CA VAL A 81 16.62 -1.45 -4.26
C VAL A 81 15.38 -0.59 -4.02
N SER A 82 15.44 0.72 -4.25
CA SER A 82 14.26 1.59 -4.15
C SER A 82 13.18 1.17 -5.15
N LYS A 83 13.54 0.78 -6.37
CA LYS A 83 12.61 0.25 -7.37
C LYS A 83 12.03 -1.10 -6.98
N LEU A 84 12.81 -1.97 -6.33
CA LEU A 84 12.31 -3.26 -5.81
C LEU A 84 11.25 -3.07 -4.72
N ALA A 85 11.40 -2.07 -3.85
CA ALA A 85 10.37 -1.69 -2.87
C ALA A 85 9.12 -1.04 -3.52
N GLY A 86 9.22 -0.65 -4.80
CA GLY A 86 8.29 0.26 -5.45
C GLY A 86 8.22 1.60 -4.70
N ASN A 87 7.14 2.34 -4.91
CA ASN A 87 6.96 3.63 -4.24
C ASN A 87 6.27 3.50 -2.88
N LEU A 88 6.23 2.31 -2.26
CA LEU A 88 5.57 2.11 -0.97
C LEU A 88 6.48 2.58 0.18
N PRO A 89 6.12 3.64 0.94
CA PRO A 89 6.94 4.17 2.03
C PRO A 89 7.41 3.12 3.05
N LEU A 90 6.54 2.19 3.42
CA LEU A 90 6.87 1.12 4.36
C LEU A 90 7.93 0.17 3.79
N GLY A 91 7.80 -0.22 2.52
CA GLY A 91 8.77 -1.08 1.84
C GLY A 91 10.14 -0.42 1.75
N LEU A 92 10.18 0.85 1.34
CA LEU A 92 11.40 1.65 1.26
C LEU A 92 12.12 1.74 2.61
N ASN A 93 11.37 1.99 3.69
CA ASN A 93 11.93 2.06 5.04
C ASN A 93 12.50 0.72 5.52
N LEU A 94 11.76 -0.38 5.33
CA LEU A 94 12.19 -1.71 5.77
C LEU A 94 13.42 -2.21 5.00
N LEU A 95 13.43 -2.05 3.68
CA LEU A 95 14.61 -2.40 2.86
C LEU A 95 15.82 -1.52 3.19
N GLY A 96 15.62 -0.21 3.36
CA GLY A 96 16.70 0.68 3.76
C GLY A 96 17.27 0.31 5.12
N SER A 97 16.42 -0.02 6.10
CA SER A 97 16.86 -0.41 7.44
C SER A 97 17.61 -1.74 7.44
N SER A 98 17.21 -2.72 6.61
CA SER A 98 17.93 -4.01 6.53
C SER A 98 19.34 -3.89 5.95
N LEU A 99 19.57 -2.87 5.13
CA LEU A 99 20.83 -2.62 4.44
C LEU A 99 21.73 -1.58 5.16
N GLN A 100 21.21 -0.95 6.20
CA GLN A 100 21.93 0.07 6.95
C GLN A 100 23.21 -0.47 7.59
N GLY A 101 24.31 0.29 7.44
CA GLY A 101 25.60 -0.02 8.06
C GLY A 101 26.41 -1.12 7.36
N ARG A 102 25.87 -1.71 6.30
CA ARG A 102 26.55 -2.75 5.49
C ARG A 102 27.45 -2.12 4.42
N ASN A 103 28.47 -2.86 3.99
CA ASN A 103 29.36 -2.43 2.92
C ASN A 103 28.73 -2.69 1.54
N LYS A 104 29.43 -2.31 0.45
CA LYS A 104 28.88 -2.41 -0.90
C LYS A 104 28.78 -3.86 -1.36
N GLU A 105 29.76 -4.68 -1.02
CA GLU A 105 29.81 -6.10 -1.34
C GLU A 105 28.62 -6.85 -0.71
N ASP A 106 28.32 -6.57 0.57
CA ASP A 106 27.16 -7.11 1.28
C ASP A 106 25.84 -6.76 0.55
N TRP A 107 25.71 -5.54 0.04
CA TRP A 107 24.51 -5.14 -0.71
C TRP A 107 24.36 -5.94 -1.99
N VAL A 108 25.47 -6.17 -2.72
CA VAL A 108 25.47 -6.97 -3.95
C VAL A 108 25.08 -8.41 -3.63
N ASP A 109 25.61 -8.98 -2.55
CA ASP A 109 25.34 -10.36 -2.14
C ASP A 109 23.90 -10.56 -1.64
N MET A 110 23.30 -9.55 -1.01
CA MET A 110 21.91 -9.59 -0.54
C MET A 110 20.88 -9.31 -1.65
N LEU A 111 21.28 -8.63 -2.73
CA LEU A 111 20.37 -8.20 -3.79
C LEU A 111 19.57 -9.34 -4.44
N PRO A 112 20.13 -10.54 -4.70
CA PRO A 112 19.35 -11.68 -5.21
C PRO A 112 18.21 -12.11 -4.28
N GLU A 113 18.42 -12.08 -2.96
CA GLU A 113 17.39 -12.42 -1.97
C GLU A 113 16.27 -11.37 -1.97
N LEU A 114 16.64 -10.08 -2.05
CA LEU A 114 15.69 -8.98 -2.13
C LEU A 114 14.83 -9.00 -3.41
N ARG A 115 15.35 -9.58 -4.50
CA ARG A 115 14.60 -9.75 -5.75
C ARG A 115 13.61 -10.92 -5.69
N THR A 116 13.88 -11.94 -4.88
CA THR A 116 13.09 -13.18 -4.86
C THR A 116 12.01 -13.20 -3.78
N GLY A 117 12.08 -12.33 -2.77
CA GLY A 117 11.08 -12.28 -1.71
C GLY A 117 10.89 -10.91 -1.09
N LEU A 118 9.66 -10.64 -0.64
CA LEU A 118 9.41 -9.55 0.29
C LEU A 118 9.99 -9.92 1.65
N ASN A 119 10.68 -8.99 2.30
CA ASN A 119 11.08 -9.15 3.71
C ASN A 119 9.86 -9.58 4.54
N GLY A 120 10.01 -10.58 5.41
CA GLY A 120 8.90 -11.20 6.14
C GLY A 120 8.05 -10.20 6.95
N ASP A 121 8.63 -9.09 7.41
CA ASP A 121 7.89 -8.02 8.10
C ASP A 121 7.06 -7.14 7.15
N ILE A 122 7.55 -6.88 5.93
CA ILE A 122 6.78 -6.22 4.86
C ILE A 122 5.60 -7.13 4.49
N GLU A 123 5.89 -8.41 4.27
CA GLU A 123 4.89 -9.39 3.89
C GLU A 123 3.79 -9.50 4.93
N LYS A 124 4.13 -9.69 6.22
CA LYS A 124 3.15 -9.75 7.32
C LYS A 124 2.27 -8.49 7.37
N THR A 125 2.89 -7.31 7.23
CA THR A 125 2.16 -6.05 7.32
C THR A 125 1.18 -5.87 6.16
N LEU A 126 1.59 -6.22 4.94
CA LEU A 126 0.74 -6.14 3.75
C LEU A 126 -0.33 -7.24 3.71
N ARG A 127 0.01 -8.44 4.20
CA ARG A 127 -0.88 -9.60 4.21
C ARG A 127 -2.12 -9.39 5.07
N PHE A 128 -2.05 -8.57 6.13
CA PHE A 128 -3.20 -8.31 6.99
C PHE A 128 -4.46 -7.84 6.22
N SER A 129 -4.30 -6.93 5.26
CA SER A 129 -5.42 -6.46 4.44
C SER A 129 -5.93 -7.52 3.46
N PHE A 130 -5.02 -8.35 2.95
CA PHE A 130 -5.36 -9.48 2.07
C PHE A 130 -6.12 -10.59 2.81
N ASP A 131 -5.69 -10.94 4.03
CA ASP A 131 -6.30 -12.04 4.81
C ASP A 131 -7.76 -11.78 5.17
N ARG A 132 -8.16 -10.51 5.28
CA ARG A 132 -9.53 -10.06 5.56
C ARG A 132 -10.47 -10.08 4.35
N LEU A 133 -9.95 -10.36 3.15
CA LEU A 133 -10.79 -10.53 1.97
C LEU A 133 -11.57 -11.84 2.03
N LYS A 134 -12.74 -11.86 1.36
CA LYS A 134 -13.42 -13.12 1.05
C LYS A 134 -12.57 -13.94 0.08
N GLU A 135 -12.65 -15.26 0.15
CA GLU A 135 -11.85 -16.17 -0.69
C GLU A 135 -11.99 -15.92 -2.19
N THR A 136 -13.19 -15.56 -2.66
CA THR A 136 -13.41 -15.17 -4.06
C THR A 136 -12.62 -13.92 -4.43
N HIS A 137 -12.59 -12.90 -3.57
CA HIS A 137 -11.84 -11.66 -3.81
C HIS A 137 -10.33 -11.88 -3.71
N LYS A 138 -9.87 -12.77 -2.82
CA LYS A 138 -8.44 -13.19 -2.76
C LYS A 138 -7.99 -13.78 -4.09
N LYS A 139 -8.79 -14.69 -4.68
CA LYS A 139 -8.49 -15.28 -5.99
C LYS A 139 -8.39 -14.22 -7.09
N ILE A 140 -9.33 -13.27 -7.13
CA ILE A 140 -9.27 -12.16 -8.10
C ILE A 140 -8.02 -11.30 -7.90
N PHE A 141 -7.68 -10.96 -6.66
CA PHE A 141 -6.45 -10.23 -6.35
C PHE A 141 -5.20 -10.96 -6.85
N LEU A 142 -5.13 -12.27 -6.63
CA LEU A 142 -4.01 -13.10 -7.11
C LEU A 142 -3.96 -13.16 -8.64
N HIS A 143 -5.09 -13.28 -9.33
CA HIS A 143 -5.11 -13.18 -10.80
C HIS A 143 -4.58 -11.83 -11.28
N ILE A 144 -4.97 -10.73 -10.61
CA ILE A 144 -4.44 -9.40 -10.91
C ILE A 144 -2.94 -9.35 -10.72
N ALA A 145 -2.45 -9.72 -9.53
CA ALA A 145 -1.03 -9.65 -9.19
C ALA A 145 -0.15 -10.50 -10.12
N CYS A 146 -0.58 -11.71 -10.46
CA CYS A 146 0.22 -12.66 -11.21
C CYS A 146 0.12 -12.51 -12.73
N LEU A 147 -1.04 -12.10 -13.26
CA LEU A 147 -1.32 -12.17 -14.71
C LEU A 147 -1.77 -10.84 -15.33
N PHE A 148 -2.40 -9.97 -14.55
CA PHE A 148 -3.10 -8.79 -15.09
C PHE A 148 -2.59 -7.46 -14.53
N ASN A 149 -1.44 -7.45 -13.86
CA ASN A 149 -0.86 -6.24 -13.32
C ASN A 149 -0.50 -5.27 -14.47
N GLY A 150 -0.99 -4.03 -14.39
CA GLY A 150 -0.83 -3.02 -15.45
C GLY A 150 -1.65 -3.26 -16.72
N THR A 151 -2.59 -4.21 -16.73
CA THR A 151 -3.43 -4.50 -17.90
C THR A 151 -4.81 -3.85 -17.80
N LYS A 152 -5.53 -3.79 -18.94
CA LYS A 152 -6.91 -3.27 -18.98
C LYS A 152 -7.86 -4.19 -18.21
N VAL A 153 -8.73 -3.57 -17.42
CA VAL A 153 -9.78 -4.25 -16.63
C VAL A 153 -10.65 -5.16 -17.51
N ASP A 154 -10.92 -4.77 -18.76
CA ASP A 154 -11.75 -5.56 -19.68
C ASP A 154 -11.13 -6.93 -20.00
N ASN A 155 -9.80 -7.05 -20.02
CA ASN A 155 -9.12 -8.32 -20.27
C ASN A 155 -9.37 -9.32 -19.12
N LEU A 156 -9.32 -8.83 -17.87
CA LEU A 156 -9.62 -9.64 -16.69
C LEU A 156 -11.09 -10.09 -16.71
N LYS A 157 -12.02 -9.17 -17.01
CA LYS A 157 -13.45 -9.47 -17.09
C LYS A 157 -13.76 -10.48 -18.19
N TRP A 158 -13.12 -10.34 -19.34
CA TRP A 158 -13.29 -11.26 -20.46
C TRP A 158 -12.79 -12.67 -20.12
N LEU A 159 -11.60 -12.80 -19.52
CA LEU A 159 -11.08 -14.11 -19.14
C LEU A 159 -11.96 -14.82 -18.10
N LEU A 160 -12.51 -14.04 -17.16
CA LEU A 160 -13.30 -14.57 -16.04
C LEU A 160 -14.82 -14.54 -16.30
N ALA A 161 -15.24 -14.32 -17.55
CA ALA A 161 -16.65 -14.18 -17.92
C ALA A 161 -17.47 -15.45 -17.62
N ASP A 162 -16.87 -16.63 -17.82
CA ASP A 162 -17.51 -17.94 -17.59
C ASP A 162 -17.23 -18.49 -16.18
N SER A 163 -16.63 -17.68 -15.29
CA SER A 163 -16.38 -18.08 -13.89
C SER A 163 -17.55 -17.71 -12.99
N ASP A 164 -17.70 -18.40 -11.86
CA ASP A 164 -18.68 -18.06 -10.82
C ASP A 164 -18.28 -16.80 -10.01
N PHE A 165 -17.26 -16.05 -10.43
CA PHE A 165 -16.80 -14.87 -9.72
C PHE A 165 -17.57 -13.62 -10.15
N ASP A 166 -18.10 -12.89 -9.17
CA ASP A 166 -18.53 -11.51 -9.39
C ASP A 166 -17.30 -10.58 -9.45
N VAL A 167 -16.67 -10.53 -10.62
CA VAL A 167 -15.46 -9.73 -10.88
C VAL A 167 -15.70 -8.25 -10.62
N ASN A 168 -16.90 -7.73 -10.93
CA ASN A 168 -17.22 -6.32 -10.75
C ASN A 168 -17.29 -5.95 -9.26
N ILE A 169 -17.95 -6.77 -8.44
CA ILE A 169 -17.97 -6.58 -6.99
C ILE A 169 -16.57 -6.75 -6.41
N ALA A 170 -15.83 -7.79 -6.83
CA ALA A 170 -14.48 -8.03 -6.34
C ALA A 170 -13.55 -6.82 -6.61
N LEU A 171 -13.53 -6.30 -7.85
CA LEU A 171 -12.75 -5.11 -8.20
C LEU A 171 -13.13 -3.90 -7.36
N ARG A 172 -14.43 -3.67 -7.15
CA ARG A 172 -14.91 -2.57 -6.30
C ARG A 172 -14.39 -2.70 -4.87
N VAL A 173 -14.52 -3.88 -4.27
CA VAL A 173 -14.05 -4.13 -2.90
C VAL A 173 -12.52 -3.98 -2.80
N LEU A 174 -11.77 -4.46 -3.79
CA LEU A 174 -10.32 -4.31 -3.80
C LEU A 174 -9.89 -2.84 -3.88
N VAL A 175 -10.61 -2.01 -4.66
CA VAL A 175 -10.39 -0.54 -4.68
C VAL A 175 -10.79 0.09 -3.36
N GLU A 176 -11.95 -0.25 -2.80
CA GLU A 176 -12.43 0.30 -1.52
C GLU A 176 -11.50 -0.03 -0.34
N LYS A 177 -10.82 -1.19 -0.41
CA LYS A 177 -9.81 -1.64 0.56
C LYS A 177 -8.40 -1.16 0.23
N SER A 178 -8.23 -0.30 -0.78
CA SER A 178 -6.94 0.24 -1.21
C SER A 178 -5.89 -0.82 -1.59
N LEU A 179 -6.34 -1.98 -2.08
CA LEU A 179 -5.46 -3.08 -2.50
C LEU A 179 -5.09 -3.00 -3.99
N ILE A 180 -5.91 -2.33 -4.80
CA ILE A 180 -5.62 -2.03 -6.20
C ILE A 180 -6.03 -0.59 -6.52
N CYS A 181 -5.41 -0.02 -7.55
CA CYS A 181 -5.83 1.23 -8.17
C CYS A 181 -6.16 0.96 -9.64
N ILE A 182 -7.27 1.52 -10.12
CA ILE A 182 -7.64 1.47 -11.54
C ILE A 182 -7.39 2.85 -12.12
N THR A 183 -6.32 2.98 -12.90
CA THR A 183 -6.01 4.18 -13.66
C THR A 183 -6.79 4.17 -14.98
N ARG A 184 -7.14 5.37 -15.47
CA ARG A 184 -7.83 5.55 -16.76
C ARG A 184 -6.86 5.55 -17.93
#